data_AF-A0A1L9SIB4-F1
#
_entry.id   AF-A0A1L9SIB4-F1
#
_cell.length_a   1.000
_cell.length_b   1.000
_cell.length_c   1.000
_cell.angle_alpha   90.00
_cell.angle_beta   90.00
_cell.angle_gamma   90.00
#
_symmetry.space_group_name_H-M   'P 1'
#
loop_
_entity.id
_entity.type
_entity.pdbx_description
1 polymer ?
#
loop_
_entity_poly.entity_id
_entity_poly.type
_entity_poly.pdbx_seq_one_letter_code
_entity_poly.pdbx_strand_id
1 'polypeptide(L)'
;MSLRYDPDDWPLPSPSRRASNRTSSVSSSTVDSETISLLSLSNFPPPPVTPATSPGIAPRKASCLSLLDETVRLELNPSVTISFVRNSKLFKLRYTFIDVVKDSTGTLRCLELGGGMGQSSAFLHSFQNTKLPVPHVEHPKLPNEPSLRVSFLDEQTVQSGTTVFTTQLAYTFDTWMDCVRFQEALLASKLVFIAGIAEARSKGRGEECISQNIRVLCGRNDKLVLLFFANSQRKELKRYISIPINCIESFHPGKRAGKPVVLTLQPNFDLLTHMKTLQIEFLEDSDRLRFCDFLNHQLR
;
A
#
# COMPACT_ATOMS: atom_id res chain seq x y z
N MET A 1 33.35 5.55 2.79
CA MET A 1 32.33 6.19 3.65
C MET A 1 30.96 5.80 3.10
N SER A 2 30.29 4.87 3.76
CA SER A 2 28.93 4.41 3.40
C SER A 2 27.91 5.46 3.81
N LEU A 3 27.30 6.13 2.84
CA LEU A 3 26.10 6.92 3.06
C LEU A 3 24.88 6.00 2.86
N ARG A 4 24.24 5.65 3.99
CA ARG A 4 22.91 5.05 4.01
C ARG A 4 21.92 6.09 3.46
N TYR A 5 21.08 5.68 2.52
CA TYR A 5 20.11 6.52 1.84
C TYR A 5 18.73 6.34 2.47
N ASP A 6 18.08 7.44 2.85
CA ASP A 6 16.77 7.46 3.52
C ASP A 6 15.63 7.52 2.48
N PRO A 7 14.72 6.52 2.44
CA PRO A 7 13.64 6.44 1.46
C PRO A 7 12.31 7.10 1.92
N ASP A 8 12.40 8.21 2.66
CA ASP A 8 11.32 8.92 3.38
C ASP A 8 10.19 9.55 2.53
N ASP A 9 10.15 9.34 1.22
CA ASP A 9 9.24 10.11 0.33
C ASP A 9 7.89 9.43 0.05
N TRP A 10 7.46 8.51 0.91
CA TRP A 10 6.15 7.87 0.79
C TRP A 10 5.53 7.45 2.13
N PRO A 11 4.30 7.89 2.47
CA PRO A 11 3.49 8.88 1.75
C PRO A 11 4.10 10.28 1.96
N LEU A 12 3.99 11.16 0.95
CA LEU A 12 4.47 12.54 1.05
C LEU A 12 4.05 13.15 2.39
N PRO A 13 4.97 13.73 3.19
CA PRO A 13 4.62 14.30 4.48
C PRO A 13 3.54 15.37 4.29
N SER A 14 2.48 15.25 5.10
CA SER A 14 1.51 16.32 5.30
C SER A 14 2.25 17.60 5.72
N PRO A 15 1.91 18.79 5.18
CA PRO A 15 2.55 20.02 5.62
C PRO A 15 2.05 20.39 7.03
N SER A 16 2.69 19.84 8.06
CA SER A 16 2.61 20.41 9.40
C SER A 16 3.34 21.75 9.39
N ARG A 17 2.69 22.75 9.99
CA ARG A 17 2.98 24.18 9.91
C ARG A 17 4.46 24.49 10.18
N ARG A 18 5.03 25.35 9.34
CA ARG A 18 6.33 26.01 9.58
C ARG A 18 6.39 26.58 10.98
N ALA A 19 7.57 26.41 11.58
CA ALA A 19 8.03 26.96 12.83
C ALA A 19 7.59 28.42 13.07
N SER A 20 7.03 28.69 14.24
CA SER A 20 7.19 29.96 14.93
C SER A 20 8.01 29.70 16.19
N ASN A 21 9.25 30.18 16.18
CA ASN A 21 10.08 30.35 17.35
C ASN A 21 9.30 31.17 18.41
N ARG A 22 9.05 30.58 19.58
CA ARG A 22 8.91 31.35 20.82
C ARG A 22 9.34 30.51 22.01
N THR A 23 10.48 30.91 22.56
CA THR A 23 11.09 30.43 23.80
C THR A 23 10.35 30.96 25.04
N SER A 24 10.65 30.34 26.19
CA SER A 24 10.22 30.61 27.58
C SER A 24 8.85 30.02 27.98
N SER A 25 8.64 29.41 29.14
CA SER A 25 9.45 29.25 30.36
C SER A 25 8.85 28.15 31.25
N VAL A 26 9.72 27.49 32.01
CA VAL A 26 9.42 26.57 33.11
C VAL A 26 8.50 27.21 34.14
N SER A 27 7.53 26.45 34.69
CA SER A 27 7.19 26.49 36.12
C SER A 27 6.33 25.28 36.52
N SER A 28 6.86 24.57 37.49
CA SER A 28 6.25 23.59 38.38
C SER A 28 5.12 24.16 39.23
N SER A 29 4.12 23.35 39.57
CA SER A 29 3.59 23.33 40.93
C SER A 29 2.95 21.96 41.24
N THR A 30 3.57 21.32 42.21
CA THR A 30 3.04 20.27 43.08
C THR A 30 1.92 20.82 43.95
N VAL A 31 0.90 20.02 44.26
CA VAL A 31 0.44 19.82 45.64
C VAL A 31 -0.37 18.53 45.73
N ASP A 32 0.04 17.75 46.73
CA ASP A 32 -0.51 16.48 47.20
C ASP A 32 -1.91 16.60 47.82
N SER A 33 -2.51 15.43 48.01
CA SER A 33 -3.24 14.96 49.21
C SER A 33 -4.56 14.27 48.81
N GLU A 34 -5.01 13.16 49.38
CA GLU A 34 -4.50 12.23 50.38
C GLU A 34 -5.45 11.02 50.32
N THR A 35 -4.89 9.84 50.53
CA THR A 35 -5.56 8.56 50.79
C THR A 35 -6.40 8.57 52.07
N ILE A 36 -7.61 7.96 52.06
CA ILE A 36 -8.22 7.37 53.25
C ILE A 36 -8.84 6.00 52.91
N SER A 37 -8.53 5.04 53.77
CA SER A 37 -8.81 3.60 53.71
C SER A 37 -10.15 3.19 54.36
N LEU A 38 -10.70 2.08 53.84
CA LEU A 38 -11.22 0.87 54.51
C LEU A 38 -12.14 0.92 55.78
N LEU A 39 -13.31 0.27 55.60
CA LEU A 39 -14.12 -0.59 56.51
C LEU A 39 -15.08 0.04 57.55
N SER A 40 -16.40 -0.24 57.42
CA SER A 40 -17.14 -1.18 58.32
C SER A 40 -18.69 -1.16 58.18
N LEU A 41 -19.26 -2.37 58.08
CA LEU A 41 -20.51 -2.93 58.68
C LEU A 41 -21.94 -2.56 58.20
N SER A 42 -22.53 -3.54 57.49
CA SER A 42 -23.84 -4.23 57.68
C SER A 42 -25.16 -3.47 57.86
N ASN A 43 -26.09 -3.64 56.91
CA ASN A 43 -27.37 -4.38 57.07
C ASN A 43 -28.27 -4.15 55.84
N PHE A 44 -28.93 -5.22 55.35
CA PHE A 44 -30.09 -5.34 54.43
C PHE A 44 -29.88 -6.39 53.30
N PRO A 45 -30.93 -7.14 52.91
CA PRO A 45 -30.88 -8.57 52.57
C PRO A 45 -30.58 -8.85 51.08
N PRO A 46 -30.21 -10.10 50.73
CA PRO A 46 -29.86 -10.48 49.37
C PRO A 46 -31.10 -10.62 48.46
N PRO A 47 -31.01 -10.29 47.16
CA PRO A 47 -32.05 -10.60 46.20
C PRO A 47 -32.04 -12.10 45.82
N PRO A 48 -33.19 -12.67 45.41
CA PRO A 48 -33.31 -14.10 45.16
C PRO A 48 -32.64 -14.55 43.86
N VAL A 49 -32.12 -15.78 43.91
CA VAL A 49 -31.46 -16.50 42.81
C VAL A 49 -32.51 -17.12 41.89
N THR A 50 -32.42 -16.85 40.59
CA THR A 50 -33.05 -17.66 39.52
C THR A 50 -32.07 -17.86 38.34
N PRO A 51 -32.19 -18.97 37.58
CA PRO A 51 -31.05 -19.69 37.03
C PRO A 51 -30.67 -19.37 35.58
N ALA A 52 -29.40 -19.63 35.29
CA ALA A 52 -28.76 -20.07 34.05
C ALA A 52 -29.42 -19.76 32.68
N THR A 53 -28.76 -18.88 31.92
CA THR A 53 -28.59 -19.02 30.46
C THR A 53 -27.19 -18.54 30.07
N SER A 54 -26.35 -19.48 29.66
CA SER A 54 -25.02 -19.24 29.11
C SER A 54 -25.12 -18.63 27.70
N PRO A 55 -24.25 -17.67 27.36
CA PRO A 55 -23.54 -17.77 26.08
C PRO A 55 -22.03 -17.88 26.33
N GLY A 56 -21.42 -18.79 25.56
CA GLY A 56 -20.05 -19.23 25.69
C GLY A 56 -19.00 -18.12 25.63
N ILE A 57 -17.92 -18.42 26.34
CA ILE A 57 -16.66 -17.71 26.44
C ILE A 57 -16.12 -17.38 25.04
N ALA A 58 -16.24 -16.13 24.63
CA ALA A 58 -15.30 -15.57 23.66
C ALA A 58 -13.95 -15.40 24.37
N PRO A 59 -12.83 -15.87 23.83
CA PRO A 59 -11.54 -15.57 24.41
C PRO A 59 -11.32 -14.07 24.27
N ARG A 60 -11.17 -13.40 25.42
CA ARG A 60 -10.69 -12.02 25.51
C ARG A 60 -9.43 -11.90 24.66
N LYS A 61 -9.52 -11.25 23.49
CA LYS A 61 -8.36 -10.61 22.85
C LYS A 61 -7.88 -9.54 23.83
N ALA A 62 -6.94 -9.90 24.71
CA ALA A 62 -5.92 -8.95 25.13
C ALA A 62 -5.17 -8.55 23.85
N SER A 63 -4.98 -7.29 23.51
CA SER A 63 -4.55 -6.21 24.39
C SER A 63 -5.06 -4.86 23.89
N CYS A 64 -5.04 -3.91 24.80
CA CYS A 64 -5.44 -2.50 24.71
C CYS A 64 -4.67 -1.68 23.64
N LEU A 65 -3.90 -2.34 22.76
CA LEU A 65 -3.15 -1.77 21.64
C LEU A 65 -3.88 -1.91 20.30
N SER A 66 -4.91 -2.76 20.21
CA SER A 66 -5.68 -3.01 18.97
C SER A 66 -6.69 -1.90 18.61
N LEU A 67 -6.94 -0.93 19.50
CA LEU A 67 -7.93 0.14 19.27
C LEU A 67 -7.39 1.28 18.37
N LEU A 68 -6.11 1.24 18.00
CA LEU A 68 -5.45 2.27 17.19
C LEU A 68 -5.18 1.86 15.75
N ASP A 69 -5.41 0.58 15.40
CA ASP A 69 -5.12 0.07 14.06
C ASP A 69 -6.33 0.32 13.13
N GLU A 70 -6.10 1.02 12.01
CA GLU A 70 -7.09 1.21 10.95
C GLU A 70 -7.19 -0.09 10.16
N THR A 71 -8.35 -0.77 10.24
CA THR A 71 -8.60 -2.02 9.50
C THR A 71 -9.61 -1.78 8.41
N VAL A 72 -9.22 -2.05 7.16
CA VAL A 72 -10.12 -2.01 6.00
C VAL A 72 -10.38 -3.44 5.53
N ARG A 73 -11.62 -3.90 5.67
CA ARG A 73 -12.05 -5.21 5.17
C ARG A 73 -12.42 -5.14 3.69
N LEU A 74 -11.79 -5.98 2.89
CA LEU A 74 -12.15 -6.23 1.50
C LEU A 74 -12.93 -7.54 1.43
N GLU A 75 -14.24 -7.45 1.29
CA GLU A 75 -15.08 -8.62 1.00
C GLU A 75 -15.00 -8.97 -0.48
N LEU A 76 -14.70 -10.23 -0.76
CA LEU A 76 -14.37 -10.74 -2.09
C LEU A 76 -15.42 -11.76 -2.52
N ASN A 77 -16.14 -11.44 -3.59
CA ASN A 77 -17.08 -12.34 -4.22
C ASN A 77 -16.95 -12.16 -5.74
N PRO A 78 -16.16 -13.03 -6.42
CA PRO A 78 -15.62 -14.31 -5.95
C PRO A 78 -14.41 -14.21 -5.00
N SER A 79 -14.03 -15.34 -4.39
CA SER A 79 -12.85 -15.44 -3.50
C SER A 79 -11.52 -15.12 -4.22
N VAL A 80 -10.56 -14.53 -3.52
CA VAL A 80 -9.17 -14.42 -4.02
C VAL A 80 -8.44 -15.76 -3.89
N THR A 81 -7.58 -16.07 -4.86
CA THR A 81 -6.64 -17.19 -4.78
C THR A 81 -5.24 -16.68 -4.43
N ILE A 82 -4.66 -17.24 -3.38
CA ILE A 82 -3.32 -16.94 -2.90
C ILE A 82 -2.40 -18.10 -3.25
N SER A 83 -1.29 -17.82 -3.92
CA SER A 83 -0.30 -18.81 -4.28
C SER A 83 1.09 -18.46 -3.77
N PHE A 84 1.82 -19.47 -3.30
CA PHE A 84 3.21 -19.36 -2.86
C PHE A 84 3.94 -20.68 -3.03
N VAL A 85 5.26 -20.63 -3.08
CA VAL A 85 6.12 -21.82 -3.15
C VAL A 85 6.78 -22.05 -1.80
N ARG A 86 6.72 -23.30 -1.31
CA ARG A 86 7.43 -23.74 -0.12
C ARG A 86 7.96 -25.15 -0.33
N ASN A 87 9.23 -25.38 -0.02
CA ASN A 87 9.89 -26.68 -0.21
C ASN A 87 9.70 -27.22 -1.64
N SER A 88 9.86 -26.34 -2.64
CA SER A 88 9.65 -26.63 -4.07
C SER A 88 8.24 -27.11 -4.45
N LYS A 89 7.26 -26.93 -3.56
CA LYS A 89 5.84 -27.23 -3.83
C LYS A 89 5.05 -25.94 -3.93
N LEU A 90 4.21 -25.85 -4.95
CA LEU A 90 3.27 -24.75 -5.13
C LEU A 90 2.00 -25.01 -4.30
N PHE A 91 1.66 -24.06 -3.44
CA PHE A 91 0.43 -24.06 -2.67
C PHE A 91 -0.54 -23.04 -3.27
N LYS A 92 -1.83 -23.36 -3.27
CA LYS A 92 -2.92 -22.47 -3.69
C LYS A 92 -4.05 -22.54 -2.67
N LEU A 93 -4.39 -21.40 -2.08
CA LEU A 93 -5.40 -21.27 -1.04
C LEU A 93 -6.43 -20.23 -1.47
N ARG A 94 -7.70 -20.40 -1.10
CA ARG A 94 -8.78 -19.46 -1.44
C ARG A 94 -9.34 -18.81 -0.19
N TYR A 95 -9.57 -17.50 -0.27
CA TYR A 95 -10.09 -16.69 0.84
C TYR A 95 -11.19 -15.76 0.34
N THR A 96 -12.20 -15.51 1.18
CA THR A 96 -13.36 -14.69 0.82
C THR A 96 -13.25 -13.26 1.32
N PHE A 97 -12.24 -12.95 2.15
CA PHE A 97 -11.93 -11.58 2.51
C PHE A 97 -10.44 -11.38 2.80
N ILE A 98 -10.00 -10.13 2.70
CA ILE A 98 -8.69 -9.65 3.13
C ILE A 98 -8.92 -8.44 4.04
N ASP A 99 -8.44 -8.51 5.27
CA ASP A 99 -8.35 -7.36 6.15
C ASP A 99 -6.99 -6.69 5.97
N VAL A 100 -7.00 -5.43 5.53
CA VAL A 100 -5.82 -4.59 5.38
C VAL A 100 -5.63 -3.83 6.68
N VAL A 101 -4.63 -4.21 7.48
CA VAL A 101 -4.40 -3.65 8.81
C VAL A 101 -3.24 -2.66 8.76
N LYS A 102 -3.53 -1.42 9.10
CA LYS A 102 -2.56 -0.32 9.18
C LYS A 102 -2.44 0.18 10.61
N ASP A 103 -1.25 0.64 10.98
CA ASP A 103 -1.07 1.32 12.25
C ASP A 103 -1.66 2.74 12.21
N SER A 104 -1.63 3.43 13.35
CA SER A 104 -2.13 4.80 13.49
C SER A 104 -1.37 5.83 12.64
N THR A 105 -0.20 5.49 12.10
CA THR A 105 0.56 6.34 11.17
C THR A 105 0.16 6.13 9.72
N GLY A 106 -0.69 5.14 9.44
CA GLY A 106 -1.11 4.72 8.11
C GLY A 106 -0.14 3.72 7.45
N THR A 107 0.83 3.20 8.19
CA THR A 107 1.79 2.21 7.71
C THR A 107 1.15 0.82 7.74
N LEU A 108 1.33 0.05 6.67
CA LEU A 108 0.78 -1.31 6.56
C LEU A 108 1.52 -2.25 7.51
N ARG A 109 0.78 -2.84 8.46
CA ARG A 109 1.32 -3.84 9.38
C ARG A 109 1.22 -5.25 8.79
N CYS A 110 0.01 -5.62 8.39
CA CYS A 110 -0.27 -6.96 7.88
C CYS A 110 -1.53 -7.01 7.02
N LEU A 111 -1.65 -8.12 6.29
CA LEU A 111 -2.90 -8.57 5.67
C LEU A 111 -3.36 -9.82 6.42
N GLU A 112 -4.60 -9.80 6.91
CA GLU A 112 -5.23 -10.95 7.53
C GLU A 112 -6.25 -11.54 6.54
N LEU A 113 -5.99 -12.78 6.10
CA LEU A 113 -6.83 -13.47 5.13
C LEU A 113 -7.70 -14.50 5.83
N GLY A 114 -9.00 -14.49 5.50
CA GLY A 114 -9.97 -15.37 6.13
C GLY A 114 -11.10 -15.83 5.22
N GLY A 115 -12.01 -16.63 5.80
CA GLY A 115 -13.09 -17.29 5.07
C GLY A 115 -12.63 -18.46 4.19
N GLY A 116 -11.42 -18.97 4.40
CA GLY A 116 -10.94 -20.18 3.76
C GLY A 116 -11.67 -21.42 4.31
N MET A 117 -12.14 -22.29 3.42
CA MET A 117 -12.81 -23.53 3.83
C MET A 117 -11.86 -24.42 4.65
N GLY A 118 -12.30 -24.84 5.85
CA GLY A 118 -11.52 -25.72 6.73
C GLY A 118 -10.35 -25.05 7.46
N GLN A 119 -10.22 -23.72 7.41
CA GLN A 119 -9.18 -22.98 8.14
C GLN A 119 -9.72 -22.52 9.50
N SER A 120 -9.10 -22.98 10.59
CA SER A 120 -9.45 -22.54 11.96
C SER A 120 -8.69 -21.29 12.42
N SER A 121 -7.62 -20.94 11.69
CA SER A 121 -6.79 -19.76 11.96
C SER A 121 -6.67 -18.90 10.72
N ALA A 122 -6.65 -17.58 10.91
CA ALA A 122 -6.38 -16.66 9.81
C ALA A 122 -4.98 -16.87 9.23
N PHE A 123 -4.84 -16.62 7.93
CA PHE A 123 -3.57 -16.62 7.25
C PHE A 123 -3.04 -15.19 7.26
N LEU A 124 -1.99 -14.96 8.04
CA LEU A 124 -1.45 -13.64 8.30
C LEU A 124 -0.23 -13.41 7.42
N HIS A 125 -0.20 -12.27 6.76
CA HIS A 125 0.91 -11.80 5.95
C HIS A 125 1.44 -10.50 6.56
N SER A 126 2.62 -10.54 7.18
CA SER A 126 3.21 -9.43 7.90
C SER A 126 4.35 -8.78 7.12
N PHE A 127 4.40 -7.46 7.16
CA PHE A 127 5.47 -6.67 6.52
C PHE A 127 6.46 -6.23 7.60
N GLN A 128 7.72 -6.64 7.44
CA GLN A 128 8.78 -6.31 8.41
C GLN A 128 9.36 -4.90 8.22
N ASN A 129 9.16 -4.30 7.04
CA ASN A 129 9.65 -2.97 6.70
C ASN A 129 8.58 -1.91 6.99
N THR A 130 9.00 -0.79 7.58
CA THR A 130 8.18 0.40 7.86
C THR A 130 7.67 1.10 6.58
N LYS A 131 8.09 0.66 5.39
CA LYS A 131 7.65 1.22 4.12
C LYS A 131 6.42 0.49 3.61
N LEU A 132 5.40 1.25 3.20
CA LEU A 132 4.24 0.73 2.49
C LEU A 132 4.69 -0.04 1.24
N PRO A 133 4.43 -1.36 1.16
CA PRO A 133 4.84 -2.16 0.03
C PRO A 133 4.00 -1.78 -1.19
N VAL A 134 4.67 -1.55 -2.32
CA VAL A 134 3.97 -1.23 -3.57
C VAL A 134 3.52 -2.54 -4.22
N PRO A 135 2.20 -2.76 -4.43
CA PRO A 135 1.70 -3.95 -5.10
C PRO A 135 2.16 -3.97 -6.57
N HIS A 136 2.77 -5.09 -6.97
CA HIS A 136 3.24 -5.35 -8.31
C HIS A 136 2.21 -6.10 -9.13
N VAL A 137 1.67 -5.43 -10.16
CA VAL A 137 0.75 -6.03 -11.13
C VAL A 137 1.60 -6.76 -12.17
N GLU A 138 1.59 -8.10 -12.13
CA GLU A 138 2.56 -8.96 -12.81
C GLU A 138 2.40 -9.06 -14.33
N HIS A 139 1.25 -8.64 -14.85
CA HIS A 139 0.96 -8.65 -16.28
C HIS A 139 0.59 -7.24 -16.73
N PRO A 140 1.00 -6.81 -17.92
CA PRO A 140 0.55 -5.55 -18.48
C PRO A 140 -0.98 -5.53 -18.56
N LYS A 141 -1.58 -4.40 -18.24
CA LYS A 141 -3.02 -4.19 -18.41
C LYS A 141 -3.31 -4.05 -19.89
N LEU A 142 -4.12 -4.98 -20.38
CA LEU A 142 -4.63 -5.00 -21.75
C LEU A 142 -6.14 -4.68 -21.74
N PRO A 143 -6.73 -4.21 -22.85
CA PRO A 143 -8.14 -3.82 -22.88
C PRO A 143 -9.11 -4.99 -22.65
N ASN A 144 -8.72 -6.19 -23.12
CA ASN A 144 -9.57 -7.38 -23.13
C ASN A 144 -9.15 -8.43 -22.09
N GLU A 145 -8.07 -8.17 -21.34
CA GLU A 145 -7.54 -9.10 -20.34
C GLU A 145 -7.37 -8.37 -19.01
N PRO A 146 -8.07 -8.81 -17.95
CA PRO A 146 -7.90 -8.19 -16.66
C PRO A 146 -6.55 -8.61 -16.06
N SER A 147 -5.74 -7.63 -15.65
CA SER A 147 -4.52 -7.91 -14.88
C SER A 147 -4.91 -8.22 -13.44
N LEU A 148 -5.09 -9.50 -13.13
CA LEU A 148 -5.66 -9.91 -11.85
C LEU A 148 -4.64 -10.44 -10.85
N ARG A 149 -3.37 -10.52 -11.24
CA ARG A 149 -2.31 -11.08 -10.41
C ARG A 149 -1.43 -9.97 -9.83
N VAL A 150 -1.41 -9.90 -8.50
CA VAL A 150 -0.66 -8.93 -7.71
C VAL A 150 0.33 -9.66 -6.81
N SER A 151 1.58 -9.24 -6.79
CA SER A 151 2.61 -9.73 -5.87
C SER A 151 3.41 -8.58 -5.27
N PHE A 152 4.41 -8.93 -4.47
CA PHE A 152 5.35 -7.98 -3.89
C PHE A 152 6.77 -8.34 -4.32
N LEU A 153 7.64 -7.34 -4.47
CA LEU A 153 9.00 -7.55 -4.98
C LEU A 153 9.87 -8.34 -4.00
N ASP A 154 9.74 -8.03 -2.72
CA ASP A 154 10.48 -8.71 -1.66
C ASP A 154 9.75 -9.99 -1.24
N GLU A 155 10.38 -10.80 -0.40
CA GLU A 155 9.67 -11.86 0.32
C GLU A 155 9.04 -11.29 1.60
N GLN A 156 8.00 -11.96 2.09
CA GLN A 156 7.32 -11.54 3.31
C GLN A 156 7.13 -12.69 4.29
N THR A 157 6.94 -12.31 5.55
CA THR A 157 6.67 -13.27 6.61
C THR A 157 5.19 -13.64 6.62
N VAL A 158 4.95 -14.93 6.55
CA VAL A 158 3.63 -15.53 6.56
C VAL A 158 3.48 -16.37 7.81
N GLN A 159 2.33 -16.26 8.46
CA GLN A 159 1.93 -17.09 9.57
C GLN A 159 0.60 -17.79 9.26
N SER A 160 0.60 -19.11 9.41
CA SER A 160 -0.59 -19.96 9.30
C SER A 160 -0.62 -20.89 10.51
N GLY A 161 -1.58 -20.66 11.42
CA GLY A 161 -1.63 -21.34 12.71
C GLY A 161 -0.33 -21.11 13.51
N THR A 162 0.38 -22.19 13.83
CA THR A 162 1.66 -22.16 14.55
C THR A 162 2.88 -22.05 13.64
N THR A 163 2.70 -22.10 12.33
CA THR A 163 3.82 -22.13 11.38
C THR A 163 4.11 -20.74 10.83
N VAL A 164 5.35 -20.28 11.01
CA VAL A 164 5.86 -19.02 10.47
C VAL A 164 6.95 -19.32 9.43
N PHE A 165 6.89 -18.69 8.28
CA PHE A 165 7.87 -18.85 7.21
C PHE A 165 7.92 -17.61 6.31
N THR A 166 9.00 -17.48 5.53
CA THR A 166 9.14 -16.40 4.55
C THR A 166 8.92 -16.96 3.15
N THR A 167 8.15 -16.26 2.32
CA THR A 167 7.89 -16.63 0.92
C THR A 167 7.42 -15.41 0.12
N GLN A 168 7.45 -15.52 -1.20
CA GLN A 168 6.82 -14.55 -2.09
C GLN A 168 5.38 -14.97 -2.36
N LEU A 169 4.43 -14.11 -2.00
CA LEU A 169 3.00 -14.34 -2.22
C LEU A 169 2.54 -13.70 -3.53
N ALA A 170 1.64 -14.39 -4.22
CA ALA A 170 0.86 -13.82 -5.29
C ALA A 170 -0.64 -13.96 -5.02
N TYR A 171 -1.35 -12.85 -5.23
CA TYR A 171 -2.78 -12.66 -5.08
C TYR A 171 -3.40 -12.67 -6.46
N THR A 172 -4.25 -13.64 -6.75
CA THR A 172 -4.99 -13.74 -8.01
C THR A 172 -6.45 -13.46 -7.72
N PHE A 173 -6.93 -12.32 -8.23
CA PHE A 173 -8.32 -11.90 -8.12
C PHE A 173 -9.14 -12.49 -9.27
N ASP A 174 -10.46 -12.59 -9.11
CA ASP A 174 -11.35 -13.01 -10.21
C ASP A 174 -11.96 -11.80 -10.93
N THR A 175 -12.08 -10.65 -10.23
CA THR A 175 -12.58 -9.41 -10.82
C THR A 175 -11.54 -8.31 -10.81
N TRP A 176 -11.54 -7.48 -11.85
CA TRP A 176 -10.67 -6.32 -11.93
C TRP A 176 -10.95 -5.32 -10.81
N MET A 177 -12.23 -5.17 -10.44
CA MET A 177 -12.64 -4.27 -9.35
C MET A 177 -12.00 -4.68 -8.02
N ASP A 178 -11.95 -5.97 -7.69
CA ASP A 178 -11.31 -6.45 -6.47
C ASP A 178 -9.81 -6.20 -6.47
N CYS A 179 -9.16 -6.41 -7.62
CA CYS A 179 -7.75 -6.10 -7.82
C CYS A 179 -7.48 -4.59 -7.59
N VAL A 180 -8.35 -3.71 -8.07
CA VAL A 180 -8.25 -2.26 -7.85
C VAL A 180 -8.47 -1.92 -6.38
N ARG A 181 -9.57 -2.37 -5.76
CA ARG A 181 -9.87 -2.11 -4.35
C ARG A 181 -8.74 -2.57 -3.43
N PHE A 182 -8.12 -3.71 -3.74
CA PHE A 182 -6.94 -4.19 -3.02
C PHE A 182 -5.75 -3.24 -3.15
N GLN A 183 -5.41 -2.82 -4.36
CA GLN A 183 -4.33 -1.86 -4.60
C GLN A 183 -4.58 -0.54 -3.88
N GLU A 184 -5.81 -0.01 -3.96
CA GLU A 184 -6.19 1.26 -3.33
C GLU A 184 -6.13 1.18 -1.80
N ALA A 185 -6.64 0.09 -1.22
CA ALA A 185 -6.59 -0.15 0.22
C ALA A 185 -5.14 -0.25 0.72
N LEU A 186 -4.27 -0.99 0.02
CA LEU A 186 -2.85 -1.06 0.35
C LEU A 186 -2.17 0.31 0.30
N LEU A 187 -2.33 1.03 -0.81
CA LEU A 187 -1.62 2.28 -1.08
C LEU A 187 -2.24 3.51 -0.43
N ALA A 188 -3.41 3.39 0.19
CA ALA A 188 -4.22 4.53 0.69
C ALA A 188 -4.39 5.63 -0.38
N SER A 189 -4.51 5.23 -1.65
CA SER A 189 -4.57 6.12 -2.80
C SER A 189 -5.51 5.54 -3.85
N LYS A 190 -6.34 6.37 -4.46
CA LYS A 190 -7.26 5.97 -5.53
C LYS A 190 -6.51 5.75 -6.84
N LEU A 191 -6.79 4.67 -7.57
CA LEU A 191 -6.22 4.42 -8.89
C LEU A 191 -7.05 5.18 -9.94
N VAL A 192 -6.48 6.24 -10.50
CA VAL A 192 -7.16 7.10 -11.49
C VAL A 192 -6.88 6.65 -12.92
N PHE A 193 -5.68 6.11 -13.16
CA PHE A 193 -5.27 5.63 -14.47
C PHE A 193 -4.39 4.40 -14.33
N ILE A 194 -4.57 3.44 -15.24
CA ILE A 194 -3.61 2.37 -15.47
C ILE A 194 -3.57 2.00 -16.95
N ALA A 195 -2.37 1.73 -17.44
CA ALA A 195 -2.14 1.23 -18.79
C ALA A 195 -0.95 0.27 -18.82
N GLY A 196 -1.02 -0.70 -19.73
CA GLY A 196 0.12 -1.51 -20.10
C GLY A 196 1.11 -0.71 -20.94
N ILE A 197 2.40 -0.81 -20.62
CA ILE A 197 3.45 -0.16 -21.42
C ILE A 197 4.40 -1.21 -21.99
N ALA A 198 4.84 -0.99 -23.22
CA ALA A 198 5.83 -1.82 -23.87
C ALA A 198 7.22 -1.45 -23.34
N GLU A 199 7.46 -0.15 -23.19
CA GLU A 199 8.75 0.37 -22.79
C GLU A 199 8.63 1.75 -22.14
N ALA A 200 9.50 2.03 -21.18
CA ALA A 200 9.79 3.39 -20.77
C ALA A 200 11.31 3.64 -20.79
N ARG A 201 11.75 4.82 -21.25
CA ARG A 201 13.18 5.18 -21.30
C ARG A 201 13.41 6.53 -20.65
N SER A 202 14.40 6.60 -19.77
CA SER A 202 14.85 7.86 -19.19
C SER A 202 16.12 8.38 -19.88
N LYS A 203 16.13 9.66 -20.28
CA LYS A 203 17.37 10.35 -20.68
C LYS A 203 17.97 11.09 -19.47
N GLY A 204 19.30 10.96 -19.31
CA GLY A 204 20.09 11.58 -18.22
C GLY A 204 20.51 10.61 -17.11
N ARG A 205 19.66 9.62 -16.79
CA ARG A 205 19.96 8.60 -15.76
C ARG A 205 20.48 7.28 -16.35
N GLY A 206 20.19 7.03 -17.63
CA GLY A 206 20.56 5.79 -18.32
C GLY A 206 19.78 4.57 -17.83
N GLU A 207 18.61 4.78 -17.23
CA GLU A 207 17.70 3.69 -16.91
C GLU A 207 16.81 3.40 -18.12
N GLU A 208 16.94 2.19 -18.64
CA GLU A 208 15.90 1.56 -19.44
C GLU A 208 14.86 1.04 -18.46
N CYS A 209 13.66 1.61 -18.48
CA CYS A 209 12.59 1.24 -17.58
C CYS A 209 11.74 0.19 -18.31
N ILE A 210 12.04 -1.08 -18.03
CA ILE A 210 11.12 -2.17 -18.38
C ILE A 210 10.00 -2.13 -17.33
N SER A 211 8.91 -1.46 -17.66
CA SER A 211 7.68 -1.52 -16.88
C SER A 211 6.63 -2.31 -17.64
N GLN A 212 5.82 -3.08 -16.92
CA GLN A 212 4.63 -3.70 -17.51
C GLN A 212 3.44 -2.74 -17.45
N ASN A 213 3.38 -1.90 -16.42
CA ASN A 213 2.25 -1.05 -16.12
C ASN A 213 2.70 0.32 -15.66
N ILE A 214 2.00 1.35 -16.14
CA ILE A 214 2.06 2.70 -15.59
C ILE A 214 0.74 3.00 -14.89
N ARG A 215 0.81 3.57 -13.69
CA ARG A 215 -0.34 3.92 -12.86
C ARG A 215 -0.32 5.41 -12.52
N VAL A 216 -1.49 6.04 -12.44
CA VAL A 216 -1.64 7.34 -11.78
C VAL A 216 -2.51 7.13 -10.54
N LEU A 217 -1.94 7.50 -9.40
CA LEU A 217 -2.59 7.39 -8.09
C LEU A 217 -2.97 8.78 -7.61
N CYS A 218 -4.14 8.91 -6.99
CA CYS A 218 -4.59 10.10 -6.30
C CYS A 218 -4.56 9.85 -4.79
N GLY A 219 -3.72 10.58 -4.07
CA GLY A 219 -3.66 10.51 -2.62
C GLY A 219 -4.86 11.20 -1.94
N ARG A 220 -4.96 11.07 -0.62
CA ARG A 220 -6.01 11.71 0.20
C ARG A 220 -6.01 13.25 0.14
N ASN A 221 -4.91 13.85 -0.33
CA ASN A 221 -4.73 15.29 -0.48
C ASN A 221 -4.91 15.78 -1.94
N ASP A 222 -5.58 14.96 -2.76
CA ASP A 222 -5.79 15.17 -4.19
C ASP A 222 -4.50 15.29 -5.02
N LYS A 223 -3.34 14.97 -4.43
CA LYS A 223 -2.08 14.95 -5.18
C LYS A 223 -2.03 13.71 -6.07
N LEU A 224 -1.74 13.95 -7.34
CA LEU A 224 -1.57 12.92 -8.33
C LEU A 224 -0.10 12.52 -8.46
N VAL A 225 0.15 11.22 -8.49
CA VAL A 225 1.48 10.63 -8.62
C VAL A 225 1.47 9.57 -9.72
N LEU A 226 2.35 9.75 -10.70
CA LEU A 226 2.67 8.75 -11.71
C LEU A 226 3.59 7.69 -11.09
N LEU A 227 3.22 6.43 -11.15
CA LEU A 227 3.92 5.32 -10.55
C LEU A 227 4.18 4.24 -11.60
N PHE A 228 5.44 3.81 -11.73
CA PHE A 228 5.81 2.71 -12.61
C PHE A 228 7.00 1.95 -12.03
N PHE A 229 7.11 0.68 -12.42
CA PHE A 229 8.25 -0.15 -12.06
C PHE A 229 9.40 0.08 -13.03
N ALA A 230 10.62 0.27 -12.53
CA ALA A 230 11.81 0.44 -13.33
C ALA A 230 12.84 -0.63 -12.95
N ASN A 231 13.50 -1.17 -13.98
CA ASN A 231 14.59 -2.11 -13.83
C ASN A 231 15.85 -1.53 -14.47
N SER A 232 16.71 -0.89 -13.69
CA SER A 232 17.94 -0.29 -14.21
C SER A 232 18.93 -1.36 -14.67
N GLN A 233 19.12 -1.48 -15.98
CA GLN A 233 20.13 -2.40 -16.55
C GLN A 233 21.56 -2.06 -16.12
N ARG A 234 21.86 -0.79 -15.82
CA ARG A 234 23.22 -0.35 -15.45
C ARG A 234 23.62 -0.67 -14.01
N LYS A 235 22.64 -0.81 -13.12
CA LYS A 235 22.86 -0.96 -11.66
C LYS A 235 22.17 -2.18 -11.06
N GLU A 236 21.56 -3.03 -11.90
CA GLU A 236 20.71 -4.16 -11.51
C GLU A 236 19.66 -3.80 -10.44
N LEU A 237 19.13 -2.57 -10.51
CA LEU A 237 18.24 -2.04 -9.49
C LEU A 237 16.78 -2.09 -9.97
N LYS A 238 16.02 -3.01 -9.38
CA LYS A 238 14.57 -3.14 -9.54
C LYS A 238 13.86 -2.32 -8.48
N ARG A 239 13.06 -1.32 -8.88
CA ARG A 239 12.31 -0.50 -7.93
C ARG A 239 11.13 0.22 -8.56
N TYR A 240 10.22 0.68 -7.71
CA TYR A 240 9.21 1.64 -8.12
C TYR A 240 9.77 3.05 -8.20
N ILE A 241 9.39 3.75 -9.27
CA ILE A 241 9.60 5.18 -9.47
C ILE A 241 8.24 5.86 -9.37
N SER A 242 8.21 6.91 -8.55
CA SER A 242 7.05 7.78 -8.34
C SER A 242 7.40 9.20 -8.76
N ILE A 243 6.57 9.80 -9.61
CA ILE A 243 6.74 11.16 -10.13
C ILE A 243 5.45 11.92 -9.84
N PRO A 244 5.47 12.95 -8.97
CA PRO A 244 4.33 13.84 -8.81
C PRO A 244 3.94 14.47 -10.16
N ILE A 245 2.65 14.51 -10.50
CA ILE A 245 2.19 15.03 -11.80
C ILE A 245 2.57 16.49 -12.00
N ASN A 246 2.61 17.28 -10.92
CA ASN A 246 3.06 18.68 -10.95
C ASN A 246 4.56 18.86 -11.28
N CYS A 247 5.35 17.77 -11.33
CA CYS A 247 6.74 17.81 -11.80
C CYS A 247 6.83 17.59 -13.32
N ILE A 248 5.73 17.35 -14.03
CA ILE A 248 5.72 17.28 -15.49
C ILE A 248 5.59 18.71 -16.02
N GLU A 249 6.65 19.24 -16.62
CA GLU A 249 6.69 20.60 -17.18
C GLU A 249 5.90 20.68 -18.48
N SER A 250 6.10 19.69 -19.36
CA SER A 250 5.45 19.62 -20.66
C SER A 250 5.45 18.18 -21.15
N PHE A 251 4.60 17.88 -22.14
CA PHE A 251 4.61 16.58 -22.79
C PHE A 251 4.39 16.70 -24.29
N HIS A 252 4.91 15.71 -25.03
CA HIS A 252 4.67 15.51 -26.44
C HIS A 252 3.96 14.16 -26.64
N PRO A 253 2.74 14.13 -27.20
CA PRO A 253 1.93 12.91 -27.29
C PRO A 253 2.47 11.85 -28.28
N GLY A 254 3.49 12.19 -29.09
CA GLY A 254 3.91 11.37 -30.22
C GLY A 254 3.00 11.58 -31.44
N LYS A 255 3.58 11.50 -32.65
CA LYS A 255 2.87 11.86 -33.89
C LYS A 255 1.86 10.82 -34.39
N ARG A 256 2.02 9.54 -34.01
CA ARG A 256 1.24 8.38 -34.50
C ARG A 256 1.26 7.25 -33.46
N ALA A 257 0.40 6.25 -33.63
CA ALA A 257 0.44 5.00 -32.87
C ALA A 257 1.84 4.36 -32.89
N GLY A 258 2.24 3.72 -31.80
CA GLY A 258 3.58 3.14 -31.62
C GLY A 258 4.71 4.17 -31.52
N LYS A 259 4.40 5.47 -31.38
CA LYS A 259 5.40 6.48 -31.00
C LYS A 259 5.27 6.80 -29.51
N PRO A 260 6.40 6.92 -28.79
CA PRO A 260 6.34 7.15 -27.35
C PRO A 260 5.82 8.56 -27.04
N VAL A 261 5.09 8.65 -25.93
CA VAL A 261 4.79 9.92 -25.26
C VAL A 261 6.06 10.38 -24.57
N VAL A 262 6.45 11.63 -24.77
CA VAL A 262 7.67 12.19 -24.18
C VAL A 262 7.29 13.22 -23.12
N LEU A 263 7.61 12.95 -21.87
CA LEU A 263 7.43 13.85 -20.73
C LEU A 263 8.75 14.60 -20.46
N THR A 264 8.66 15.91 -20.36
CA THR A 264 9.74 16.77 -19.85
C THR A 264 9.47 17.00 -18.37
N LEU A 265 10.44 16.67 -17.52
CA LEU A 265 10.28 16.74 -16.07
C LEU A 265 11.06 17.92 -15.51
N GLN A 266 10.44 18.66 -14.60
CA GLN A 266 11.13 19.68 -13.82
C GLN A 266 12.15 19.01 -12.89
N PRO A 267 13.32 19.64 -12.68
CA PRO A 267 14.28 19.18 -11.69
C PRO A 267 13.67 19.41 -10.30
N ASN A 268 13.10 18.37 -9.71
CA ASN A 268 12.58 18.42 -8.35
C ASN A 268 13.12 17.22 -7.56
N PHE A 269 14.07 17.49 -6.67
CA PHE A 269 14.79 16.50 -5.86
C PHE A 269 15.64 15.46 -6.62
N ASP A 270 16.58 14.83 -5.91
CA ASP A 270 17.71 14.01 -6.40
C ASP A 270 17.37 12.98 -7.50
N LEU A 271 16.17 12.40 -7.47
CA LEU A 271 15.70 11.41 -8.43
C LEU A 271 15.42 12.04 -9.82
N LEU A 272 14.72 13.17 -9.84
CA LEU A 272 14.37 13.90 -11.07
C LEU A 272 15.53 14.75 -11.57
N THR A 273 16.48 15.12 -10.72
CA THR A 273 17.72 15.82 -11.11
C THR A 273 18.46 15.10 -12.24
N HIS A 274 18.38 13.77 -12.28
CA HIS A 274 19.01 12.93 -13.31
C HIS A 274 18.05 12.47 -14.41
N MET A 275 16.74 12.55 -14.20
CA MET A 275 15.71 12.10 -15.15
C MET A 275 15.00 13.30 -15.75
N LYS A 276 15.63 13.95 -16.74
CA LYS A 276 15.09 15.15 -17.40
C LYS A 276 13.95 14.85 -18.35
N THR A 277 14.00 13.67 -18.98
CA THR A 277 13.02 13.26 -19.98
C THR A 277 12.65 11.80 -19.77
N LEU A 278 11.35 11.51 -19.78
CA LEU A 278 10.79 10.17 -19.74
C LEU A 278 10.02 9.91 -21.03
N GLN A 279 10.40 8.87 -21.77
CA GLN A 279 9.69 8.40 -22.96
C GLN A 279 8.88 7.17 -22.58
N ILE A 280 7.61 7.11 -22.95
CA ILE A 280 6.69 6.03 -22.59
C ILE A 280 6.03 5.51 -23.87
N GLU A 281 6.31 4.25 -24.20
CA GLU A 281 5.66 3.53 -25.29
C GLU A 281 4.56 2.63 -24.72
N PHE A 282 3.32 2.94 -25.09
CA PHE A 282 2.14 2.17 -24.66
C PHE A 282 1.96 0.93 -25.54
N LEU A 283 1.47 -0.16 -24.95
CA LEU A 283 1.08 -1.35 -25.73
C LEU A 283 -0.12 -1.04 -26.64
N GLU A 284 -1.01 -0.17 -26.19
CA GLU A 284 -2.25 0.18 -26.88
C GLU A 284 -2.32 1.69 -27.16
N ASP A 285 -2.68 2.04 -28.40
CA ASP A 285 -2.83 3.45 -28.79
C ASP A 285 -3.99 4.12 -28.04
N SER A 286 -5.05 3.38 -27.72
CA SER A 286 -6.17 3.88 -26.93
C SER A 286 -5.74 4.31 -25.52
N ASP A 287 -4.80 3.58 -24.91
CA ASP A 287 -4.22 3.94 -23.61
C ASP A 287 -3.31 5.17 -23.73
N ARG A 288 -2.56 5.28 -24.82
CA ARG A 288 -1.76 6.49 -25.13
C ARG A 288 -2.65 7.73 -25.24
N LEU A 289 -3.74 7.65 -26.00
CA LEU A 289 -4.67 8.77 -26.18
C LEU A 289 -5.31 9.19 -24.85
N ARG A 290 -5.84 8.22 -24.08
CA ARG A 290 -6.41 8.50 -22.75
C ARG A 290 -5.41 9.11 -21.79
N PHE A 291 -4.15 8.68 -21.84
CA PHE A 291 -3.09 9.27 -21.02
C PHE A 291 -2.79 10.72 -21.41
N CYS A 292 -2.72 11.01 -22.72
CA CYS A 292 -2.51 12.37 -23.22
C CYS A 292 -3.69 13.29 -22.87
N ASP A 293 -4.92 12.80 -23.02
CA ASP A 293 -6.13 13.52 -22.61
C ASP A 293 -6.11 13.78 -21.11
N PHE A 294 -5.76 12.78 -20.29
CA PHE A 294 -5.60 12.96 -18.85
C PHE A 294 -4.59 14.08 -18.54
N LEU A 295 -3.39 14.04 -19.12
CA LEU A 295 -2.37 15.07 -18.88
C LEU A 295 -2.82 16.46 -19.35
N ASN A 296 -3.53 16.56 -20.48
CA ASN A 296 -4.09 17.83 -20.94
C ASN A 296 -5.06 18.46 -19.94
N HIS A 297 -5.79 17.67 -19.16
CA HIS A 297 -6.69 18.20 -18.12
C HIS A 297 -5.94 18.60 -16.85
N GLN A 298 -4.80 17.96 -16.55
CA GLN A 298 -4.04 18.21 -15.32
C GLN A 298 -2.98 19.31 -15.44
N LEU A 299 -2.50 19.60 -16.65
CA LEU A 299 -1.42 20.56 -16.90
C LEU A 299 -1.92 21.92 -17.46
N ARG A 300 -3.24 22.12 -17.51
CA ARG A 300 -3.88 23.41 -17.80
C ARG A 300 -4.13 24.16 -16.51
#